data_AF-A0A7W5AGG0-F1
#
_entry.id   AF-A0A7W5AGG0-F1
#
_cell.length_a   1.000
_cell.length_b   1.000
_cell.length_c   1.000
_cell.angle_alpha   90.00
_cell.angle_beta   90.00
_cell.angle_gamma   90.00
#
_symmetry.space_group_name_H-M   'P 1'
#
loop_
_entity.id
_entity.type
_entity.pdbx_description
1 polymer ?
#
loop_
_entity_poly.entity_id
_entity_poly.type
_entity_poly.pdbx_seq_one_letter_code
_entity_poly.pdbx_strand_id
1 'polypeptide(L)'
;MAITRTDAEDLARKWVEDVCPGAEAVLYEFACGWVISARTHSGHGPPSMILDRDTGELVIGGTLPPANLAAWYMRDFQPAPGPAGPRRYPATMSRLTIAGRGRVALSLRSDTDQPLHPAVATFFGTMPAHYRERGAERSSEAVVFSELFHAEENGRRAAGLPLMALPELRELVQGARLETYRIREEGDPLSGSRLRSGLPVLLFLDYLGLDPDAAAQGQEGLLPRFVPGPGPAAGAGPASSWGFSDEVAEVLRGAGWSAERRIENHSGYGVSHRIFAAAARALAEFAGLYITQDGAGVALRRRMFAVDPSMAAETVETLEAFGQVLGVPLFPLGVEGDGEAVLAIDERGRVFSLDHGGEWYLGADMGAALTTLITGTLPPRVHDDGTW
;
A
#
# COMPACT_ATOMS: atom_id res chain seq x y z
N MET A 1 -18.70 -18.40 -5.20
CA MET A 1 -20.05 -18.96 -5.43
C MET A 1 -20.82 -17.83 -6.08
N ALA A 2 -21.41 -18.03 -7.26
CA ALA A 2 -21.99 -16.90 -8.02
C ALA A 2 -23.09 -16.20 -7.21
N ILE A 3 -23.01 -14.88 -7.12
CA ILE A 3 -23.96 -14.02 -6.41
C ILE A 3 -25.34 -14.16 -7.04
N THR A 4 -26.36 -14.41 -6.23
CA THR A 4 -27.74 -14.44 -6.72
C THR A 4 -28.28 -13.02 -6.85
N ARG A 5 -29.34 -12.85 -7.63
CA ARG A 5 -30.01 -11.54 -7.75
C ARG A 5 -30.50 -11.01 -6.40
N THR A 6 -30.98 -11.90 -5.52
CA THR A 6 -31.43 -11.52 -4.18
C THR A 6 -30.27 -11.01 -3.33
N ASP A 7 -29.11 -11.67 -3.38
CA ASP A 7 -27.89 -11.21 -2.71
C ASP A 7 -27.45 -9.83 -3.23
N ALA A 8 -27.51 -9.63 -4.55
CA ALA A 8 -27.20 -8.34 -5.18
C ALA A 8 -28.15 -7.23 -4.73
N GLU A 9 -29.45 -7.51 -4.63
CA GLU A 9 -30.48 -6.55 -4.18
C GLU A 9 -30.28 -6.17 -2.70
N ASP A 10 -29.89 -7.12 -1.86
CA ASP A 10 -29.62 -6.84 -0.44
C ASP A 10 -28.30 -6.08 -0.25
N LEU A 11 -27.23 -6.43 -0.98
CA LEU A 11 -25.96 -5.69 -0.99
C LEU A 11 -26.16 -4.25 -1.48
N ALA A 12 -26.93 -4.08 -2.55
CA ALA A 12 -27.25 -2.76 -3.09
C ALA A 12 -28.03 -1.90 -2.09
N ARG A 13 -29.02 -2.48 -1.40
CA ARG A 13 -29.81 -1.76 -0.39
C ARG A 13 -28.94 -1.33 0.78
N LYS A 14 -28.09 -2.23 1.28
CA LYS A 14 -27.13 -1.94 2.35
C LYS A 14 -26.18 -0.81 1.95
N TRP A 15 -25.52 -0.96 0.80
CA TRP A 15 -24.57 0.03 0.31
C TRP A 15 -25.20 1.41 0.08
N VAL A 16 -26.39 1.48 -0.54
CA VAL A 16 -27.07 2.77 -0.76
C VAL A 16 -27.51 3.40 0.56
N GLU A 17 -27.99 2.63 1.53
CA GLU A 17 -28.34 3.16 2.85
C GLU A 17 -27.10 3.73 3.57
N ASP A 18 -25.95 3.05 3.46
CA ASP A 18 -24.70 3.50 4.09
C ASP A 18 -24.16 4.80 3.45
N VAL A 19 -24.25 4.92 2.12
CA VAL A 19 -23.60 6.01 1.35
C VAL A 19 -24.53 7.18 1.05
N CYS A 20 -25.83 6.92 0.92
CA CYS A 20 -26.86 7.94 0.64
C CYS A 20 -28.19 7.58 1.33
N PRO A 21 -28.27 7.76 2.67
CA PRO A 21 -29.45 7.39 3.44
C PRO A 21 -30.75 7.98 2.88
N GLY A 22 -31.79 7.15 2.76
CA GLY A 22 -33.08 7.56 2.22
C GLY A 22 -33.16 7.64 0.68
N ALA A 23 -32.09 7.29 -0.03
CA ALA A 23 -32.14 7.10 -1.49
C ALA A 23 -32.66 5.69 -1.86
N GLU A 24 -33.26 5.57 -3.04
CA GLU A 24 -33.70 4.27 -3.57
C GLU A 24 -32.53 3.58 -4.28
N ALA A 25 -32.22 2.34 -3.89
CA ALA A 25 -31.23 1.51 -4.58
C ALA A 25 -31.79 1.03 -5.92
N VAL A 26 -31.03 1.26 -7.00
CA VAL A 26 -31.40 0.87 -8.36
C VAL A 26 -30.30 -0.03 -8.92
N LEU A 27 -30.70 -1.24 -9.31
CA LEU A 27 -29.82 -2.20 -9.98
C LEU A 27 -30.07 -2.18 -11.48
N TYR A 28 -28.98 -2.16 -12.24
CA TYR A 28 -28.96 -2.44 -13.67
C TYR A 28 -28.18 -3.73 -13.89
N GLU A 29 -28.88 -4.81 -14.22
CA GLU A 29 -28.26 -6.12 -14.47
C GLU A 29 -27.64 -6.18 -15.86
N PHE A 30 -26.47 -6.81 -15.96
CA PHE A 30 -25.78 -7.11 -17.21
C PHE A 30 -25.05 -8.46 -17.11
N ALA A 31 -24.40 -8.89 -18.21
CA ALA A 31 -23.92 -10.26 -18.35
C ALA A 31 -22.91 -10.70 -17.26
N CYS A 32 -22.07 -9.79 -16.75
CA CYS A 32 -21.08 -10.11 -15.72
C CYS A 32 -21.47 -9.62 -14.31
N GLY A 33 -22.68 -9.06 -14.10
CA GLY A 33 -22.99 -8.48 -12.79
C GLY A 33 -24.14 -7.49 -12.76
N TRP A 34 -24.05 -6.54 -11.83
CA TRP A 34 -25.01 -5.45 -11.64
C TRP A 34 -24.31 -4.12 -11.48
N VAL A 35 -24.83 -3.06 -12.07
CA VAL A 35 -24.48 -1.69 -11.68
C VAL A 35 -25.45 -1.26 -10.59
N ILE A 36 -24.93 -0.89 -9.43
CA ILE A 36 -25.68 -0.38 -8.29
C ILE A 36 -25.60 1.14 -8.31
N SER A 37 -26.75 1.80 -8.31
CA SER A 37 -26.87 3.25 -8.29
C SER A 37 -27.90 3.70 -7.25
N ALA A 38 -27.82 4.95 -6.84
CA ALA A 38 -28.76 5.54 -5.88
C ALA A 38 -29.61 6.62 -6.57
N ARG A 39 -30.94 6.46 -6.52
CA ARG A 39 -31.88 7.47 -7.03
C ARG A 39 -32.25 8.42 -5.90
N THR A 40 -31.91 9.69 -6.07
CA THR A 40 -32.23 10.78 -5.14
C THR A 40 -33.22 11.76 -5.77
N HIS A 41 -33.96 12.51 -4.94
CA HIS A 41 -34.86 13.57 -5.41
C HIS A 41 -34.11 14.80 -5.99
N SER A 42 -32.82 14.95 -5.70
CA SER A 42 -31.98 16.11 -6.07
C SER A 42 -31.14 15.91 -7.34
N GLY A 43 -31.23 14.74 -7.97
CA GLY A 43 -30.64 14.44 -9.29
C GLY A 43 -29.13 14.15 -9.32
N HIS A 44 -28.39 14.45 -8.24
CA HIS A 44 -26.99 14.06 -8.09
C HIS A 44 -26.87 13.02 -6.97
N GLY A 45 -26.63 11.77 -7.36
CA GLY A 45 -26.36 10.66 -6.44
C GLY A 45 -24.86 10.38 -6.28
N PRO A 46 -24.47 9.53 -5.31
CA PRO A 46 -23.11 8.98 -5.23
C PRO A 46 -22.70 8.27 -6.52
N PRO A 47 -21.39 8.11 -6.79
CA PRO A 47 -20.92 7.31 -7.92
C PRO A 47 -21.51 5.89 -7.84
N SER A 48 -21.93 5.37 -8.98
CA SER A 48 -22.46 4.01 -9.08
C SER A 48 -21.35 2.98 -8.83
N MET A 49 -21.70 1.84 -8.26
CA MET A 49 -20.84 0.68 -8.08
C MET A 49 -21.18 -0.39 -9.11
N ILE A 50 -20.26 -1.32 -9.35
CA ILE A 50 -20.45 -2.52 -10.16
C ILE A 50 -20.21 -3.71 -9.24
N LEU A 51 -21.21 -4.57 -9.08
CA LEU A 51 -21.13 -5.84 -8.38
C LEU A 51 -20.86 -6.96 -9.38
N ASP A 52 -19.69 -7.58 -9.32
CA ASP A 52 -19.35 -8.72 -10.16
C ASP A 52 -20.12 -9.98 -9.72
N ARG A 53 -20.69 -10.70 -10.68
CA ARG A 53 -21.53 -11.88 -10.43
C ARG A 53 -20.73 -13.08 -9.92
N ASP A 54 -19.53 -13.26 -10.44
CA ASP A 54 -18.74 -14.47 -10.21
C ASP A 54 -17.86 -14.33 -8.96
N THR A 55 -17.32 -13.13 -8.74
CA THR A 55 -16.45 -12.83 -7.59
C THR A 55 -17.20 -12.25 -6.40
N GLY A 56 -18.32 -11.55 -6.63
CA GLY A 56 -19.04 -10.80 -5.60
C GLY A 56 -18.39 -9.49 -5.19
N GLU A 57 -17.36 -9.04 -5.92
CA GLU A 57 -16.65 -7.79 -5.63
C GLU A 57 -17.44 -6.55 -6.06
N LEU A 58 -17.30 -5.48 -5.28
CA LEU A 58 -17.86 -4.16 -5.55
C LEU A 58 -16.78 -3.22 -6.09
N VAL A 59 -16.93 -2.80 -7.33
CA VAL A 59 -16.00 -1.91 -8.05
C VAL A 59 -16.64 -0.54 -8.26
N ILE A 60 -15.90 0.55 -8.09
CA ILE A 60 -16.41 1.90 -8.37
C ILE A 60 -16.62 2.06 -9.88
N GLY A 61 -17.88 2.19 -10.31
CA GLY A 61 -18.27 2.47 -11.68
C GLY A 61 -18.18 3.96 -12.03
N GLY A 62 -18.47 4.86 -11.10
CA GLY A 62 -18.44 6.32 -11.32
C GLY A 62 -19.82 6.88 -11.69
N THR A 63 -19.87 8.04 -12.36
CA THR A 63 -21.13 8.79 -12.58
C THR A 63 -21.75 8.60 -13.97
N LEU A 64 -21.20 7.70 -14.78
CA LEU A 64 -21.74 7.41 -16.11
C LEU A 64 -23.10 6.68 -16.00
N PRO A 65 -23.97 6.78 -17.02
CA PRO A 65 -25.20 6.00 -17.06
C PRO A 65 -24.94 4.49 -16.92
N PRO A 66 -25.81 3.73 -16.22
CA PRO A 66 -25.57 2.31 -15.93
C PRO A 66 -25.28 1.43 -17.15
N ALA A 67 -25.95 1.66 -18.28
CA ALA A 67 -25.68 0.94 -19.53
C ALA A 67 -24.27 1.18 -20.07
N ASN A 68 -23.72 2.39 -19.90
CA ASN A 68 -22.37 2.73 -20.33
C ASN A 68 -21.32 2.12 -19.39
N LEU A 69 -21.62 2.05 -18.08
CA LEU A 69 -20.78 1.36 -17.10
C LEU A 69 -20.72 -0.13 -17.35
N ALA A 70 -21.86 -0.76 -17.65
CA ALA A 70 -21.91 -2.16 -18.04
C ALA A 70 -21.14 -2.44 -19.33
N ALA A 71 -21.32 -1.60 -20.37
CA ALA A 71 -20.58 -1.75 -21.63
C ALA A 71 -19.07 -1.55 -21.45
N TRP A 72 -18.67 -0.61 -20.58
CA TRP A 72 -17.27 -0.38 -20.22
C TRP A 72 -16.67 -1.58 -19.46
N TYR A 73 -17.39 -2.10 -18.46
CA TYR A 73 -16.98 -3.26 -17.68
C TYR A 73 -16.78 -4.50 -18.56
N MET A 74 -17.75 -4.76 -19.45
CA MET A 74 -17.73 -5.91 -20.36
C MET A 74 -16.62 -5.89 -21.40
N ARG A 75 -16.12 -4.70 -21.78
CA ARG A 75 -15.17 -4.54 -22.88
C ARG A 75 -13.72 -4.46 -22.41
N ASP A 76 -13.49 -3.73 -21.32
CA ASP A 76 -12.16 -3.23 -20.99
C ASP A 76 -11.71 -3.61 -19.56
N PHE A 77 -12.62 -4.00 -18.66
CA PHE A 77 -12.30 -4.27 -17.26
C PHE A 77 -12.07 -5.77 -17.00
N GLN A 78 -10.86 -6.13 -16.61
CA GLN A 78 -10.60 -7.36 -15.87
C GLN A 78 -10.43 -6.97 -14.41
N PRO A 79 -11.34 -7.35 -13.49
CA PRO A 79 -11.04 -7.21 -12.08
C PRO A 79 -9.77 -8.01 -11.81
N ALA A 80 -8.76 -7.35 -11.25
CA ALA A 80 -7.73 -8.12 -10.58
C ALA A 80 -8.46 -8.91 -9.49
N PRO A 81 -8.31 -10.25 -9.41
CA PRO A 81 -8.88 -10.97 -8.28
C PRO A 81 -8.39 -10.28 -7.02
N GLY A 82 -9.28 -9.87 -6.11
CA GLY A 82 -8.90 -9.27 -4.84
C GLY A 82 -7.77 -10.05 -4.17
N PRO A 83 -6.92 -9.41 -3.36
CA PRO A 83 -5.71 -10.05 -2.83
C PRO A 83 -6.08 -11.40 -2.20
N ALA A 84 -5.60 -12.49 -2.80
CA ALA A 84 -5.94 -13.85 -2.42
C ALA A 84 -4.97 -14.37 -1.35
N GLY A 85 -5.43 -15.31 -0.52
CA GLY A 85 -4.61 -15.92 0.54
C GLY A 85 -4.68 -15.18 1.88
N PRO A 86 -3.93 -15.60 2.91
CA PRO A 86 -4.05 -15.04 4.26
C PRO A 86 -3.38 -13.66 4.44
N ARG A 87 -2.30 -13.35 3.71
CA ARG A 87 -1.56 -12.08 3.84
C ARG A 87 -1.99 -11.05 2.79
N ARG A 88 -3.23 -10.58 2.91
CA ARG A 88 -3.89 -9.70 1.92
C ARG A 88 -3.53 -8.23 2.05
N TYR A 89 -3.15 -7.80 3.25
CA TYR A 89 -2.99 -6.41 3.61
C TYR A 89 -1.61 -6.12 4.22
N PRO A 90 -1.15 -4.86 4.16
CA PRO A 90 -1.73 -3.79 3.34
C PRO A 90 -1.47 -4.01 1.85
N ALA A 91 -2.40 -3.71 0.96
CA ALA A 91 -2.19 -3.81 -0.47
C ALA A 91 -2.50 -2.49 -1.17
N THR A 92 -2.14 -2.41 -2.45
CA THR A 92 -2.57 -1.32 -3.32
C THR A 92 -3.20 -1.86 -4.58
N MET A 93 -4.07 -1.06 -5.17
CA MET A 93 -4.66 -1.30 -6.48
C MET A 93 -4.40 -0.09 -7.37
N SER A 94 -3.88 -0.32 -8.57
CA SER A 94 -3.66 0.74 -9.54
C SER A 94 -4.54 0.55 -10.75
N ARG A 95 -5.18 1.63 -11.17
CA ARG A 95 -5.96 1.74 -12.40
C ARG A 95 -5.19 2.55 -13.42
N LEU A 96 -4.84 1.93 -14.53
CA LEU A 96 -4.22 2.55 -15.69
C LEU A 96 -5.28 2.81 -16.77
N THR A 97 -5.49 4.06 -17.16
CA THR A 97 -6.45 4.43 -18.20
C THR A 97 -5.75 5.00 -19.43
N ILE A 98 -5.90 4.37 -20.60
CA ILE A 98 -5.31 4.79 -21.88
C ILE A 98 -6.45 4.95 -22.90
N ALA A 99 -6.60 6.14 -23.48
CA ALA A 99 -7.65 6.44 -24.46
C ALA A 99 -9.07 5.99 -24.03
N GLY A 100 -9.38 6.09 -22.73
CA GLY A 100 -10.68 5.71 -22.15
C GLY A 100 -10.81 4.21 -21.79
N ARG A 101 -9.82 3.38 -22.10
CA ARG A 101 -9.77 1.97 -21.67
C ARG A 101 -9.00 1.85 -20.36
N GLY A 102 -9.57 1.18 -19.37
CA GLY A 102 -8.97 1.03 -18.04
C GLY A 102 -8.46 -0.39 -17.81
N ARG A 103 -7.27 -0.55 -17.25
CA ARG A 103 -6.74 -1.80 -16.69
C ARG A 103 -6.53 -1.61 -15.19
N VAL A 104 -6.75 -2.66 -14.41
CA VAL A 104 -6.49 -2.66 -12.97
C VAL A 104 -5.50 -3.77 -12.63
N ALA A 105 -4.59 -3.50 -11.70
CA ALA A 105 -3.73 -4.51 -11.09
C ALA A 105 -3.56 -4.28 -9.59
N LEU A 106 -3.20 -5.35 -8.88
CA LEU A 106 -2.87 -5.32 -7.45
C LEU A 106 -1.37 -5.36 -7.23
N SER A 107 -0.94 -4.94 -6.04
CA SER A 107 0.45 -5.13 -5.62
C SER A 107 0.75 -6.62 -5.46
N LEU A 108 1.97 -6.99 -5.82
CA LEU A 108 2.46 -8.35 -5.60
C LEU A 108 2.72 -8.51 -4.10
N ARG A 109 2.50 -9.70 -3.52
CA ARG A 109 2.80 -10.04 -2.12
C ARG A 109 3.42 -11.43 -1.92
N SER A 110 3.13 -12.39 -2.79
CA SER A 110 3.58 -13.78 -2.71
C SER A 110 4.90 -14.03 -3.45
N ASP A 111 5.64 -15.03 -3.00
CA ASP A 111 6.80 -15.58 -3.71
C ASP A 111 6.44 -16.23 -5.06
N THR A 112 5.18 -16.58 -5.25
CA THR A 112 4.67 -17.24 -6.46
C THR A 112 4.06 -16.28 -7.48
N ASP A 113 4.10 -14.98 -7.19
CA ASP A 113 3.59 -13.95 -8.10
C ASP A 113 4.33 -13.96 -9.44
N GLN A 114 3.62 -13.57 -10.50
CA GLN A 114 4.21 -13.47 -11.82
C GLN A 114 5.35 -12.44 -11.80
N PRO A 115 6.54 -12.77 -12.35
CA PRO A 115 7.62 -11.81 -12.50
C PRO A 115 7.21 -10.60 -13.34
N LEU A 116 7.73 -9.42 -12.98
CA LEU A 116 7.52 -8.22 -13.77
C LEU A 116 8.09 -8.35 -15.18
N HIS A 117 7.46 -7.64 -16.12
CA HIS A 117 7.94 -7.47 -17.48
C HIS A 117 9.38 -6.92 -17.45
N PRO A 118 10.31 -7.45 -18.28
CA PRO A 118 11.73 -7.10 -18.22
C PRO A 118 12.01 -5.58 -18.27
N ALA A 119 11.25 -4.82 -19.07
CA ALA A 119 11.40 -3.36 -19.14
C ALA A 119 11.08 -2.65 -17.80
N VAL A 120 10.09 -3.15 -17.06
CA VAL A 120 9.69 -2.62 -15.75
C VAL A 120 10.70 -3.07 -14.69
N ALA A 121 11.01 -4.37 -14.66
CA ALA A 121 11.98 -4.96 -13.74
C ALA A 121 13.36 -4.31 -13.84
N THR A 122 13.83 -4.03 -15.06
CA THR A 122 15.12 -3.38 -15.31
C THR A 122 15.15 -1.95 -14.75
N PHE A 123 14.06 -1.19 -14.91
CA PHE A 123 13.99 0.18 -14.39
C PHE A 123 14.11 0.21 -12.86
N PHE A 124 13.27 -0.54 -12.15
CA PHE A 124 13.33 -0.58 -10.68
C PHE A 124 14.59 -1.28 -10.15
N GLY A 125 15.12 -2.27 -10.88
CA GLY A 125 16.35 -2.98 -10.53
C GLY A 125 17.61 -2.10 -10.58
N THR A 126 17.65 -1.14 -11.49
CA THR A 126 18.79 -0.23 -11.72
C THR A 126 18.70 1.09 -10.94
N MET A 127 17.65 1.27 -10.15
CA MET A 127 17.40 2.50 -9.40
C MET A 127 18.48 2.74 -8.32
N PRO A 128 19.12 3.93 -8.29
CA PRO A 128 20.05 4.29 -7.23
C PRO A 128 19.38 4.33 -5.85
N ALA A 129 20.14 4.05 -4.79
CA ALA A 129 19.66 4.05 -3.40
C ALA A 129 18.92 5.34 -3.00
N HIS A 130 19.30 6.48 -3.58
CA HIS A 130 18.64 7.77 -3.34
C HIS A 130 17.15 7.78 -3.69
N TYR A 131 16.75 7.00 -4.69
CA TYR A 131 15.39 6.97 -5.22
C TYR A 131 14.65 5.68 -4.88
N ARG A 132 15.36 4.67 -4.37
CA ARG A 132 14.83 3.33 -4.15
C ARG A 132 13.98 3.29 -2.89
N GLU A 133 12.77 2.77 -2.99
CA GLU A 133 11.89 2.49 -1.85
C GLU A 133 11.60 0.99 -1.79
N ARG A 134 11.36 0.45 -0.60
CA ARG A 134 11.02 -0.98 -0.44
C ARG A 134 9.70 -1.28 -1.12
N GLY A 135 9.63 -2.44 -1.78
CA GLY A 135 8.42 -2.93 -2.42
C GLY A 135 8.02 -2.17 -3.68
N ALA A 136 8.78 -1.17 -4.15
CA ALA A 136 8.42 -0.38 -5.34
C ALA A 136 8.28 -1.25 -6.60
N GLU A 137 9.15 -2.25 -6.77
CA GLU A 137 9.08 -3.28 -7.81
C GLU A 137 7.96 -4.31 -7.62
N ARG A 138 7.20 -4.20 -6.53
CA ARG A 138 6.04 -5.04 -6.21
C ARG A 138 4.76 -4.19 -6.09
N SER A 139 4.84 -2.89 -6.37
CA SER A 139 3.72 -1.96 -6.36
C SER A 139 2.69 -2.28 -7.44
N SER A 140 1.42 -2.00 -7.16
CA SER A 140 0.35 -2.15 -8.17
C SER A 140 0.60 -1.27 -9.39
N GLU A 141 1.29 -0.14 -9.23
CA GLU A 141 1.74 0.69 -10.35
C GLU A 141 2.71 -0.07 -11.26
N ALA A 142 3.73 -0.71 -10.71
CA ALA A 142 4.66 -1.51 -11.52
C ALA A 142 3.93 -2.67 -12.22
N VAL A 143 3.01 -3.32 -11.51
CA VAL A 143 2.25 -4.48 -12.03
C VAL A 143 1.34 -4.08 -13.18
N VAL A 144 0.58 -2.98 -13.08
CA VAL A 144 -0.39 -2.62 -14.13
C VAL A 144 0.28 -2.31 -15.47
N PHE A 145 1.47 -1.68 -15.45
CA PHE A 145 2.27 -1.50 -16.66
C PHE A 145 2.90 -2.81 -17.13
N SER A 146 3.38 -3.64 -16.20
CA SER A 146 3.96 -4.96 -16.52
C SER A 146 2.95 -5.86 -17.24
N GLU A 147 1.72 -5.96 -16.73
CA GLU A 147 0.66 -6.75 -17.35
C GLU A 147 0.27 -6.22 -18.74
N LEU A 148 0.19 -4.90 -18.90
CA LEU A 148 -0.06 -4.28 -20.21
C LEU A 148 1.02 -4.68 -21.22
N PHE A 149 2.29 -4.60 -20.82
CA PHE A 149 3.41 -4.95 -21.71
C PHE A 149 3.45 -6.44 -22.03
N HIS A 150 3.24 -7.31 -21.04
CA HIS A 150 3.12 -8.74 -21.27
C HIS A 150 1.99 -9.09 -22.24
N ALA A 151 0.82 -8.48 -22.07
CA ALA A 151 -0.33 -8.74 -22.94
C ALA A 151 -0.02 -8.38 -24.40
N GLU A 152 0.57 -7.20 -24.64
CA GLU A 152 0.95 -6.74 -25.98
C GLU A 152 2.05 -7.62 -26.60
N GLU A 153 3.09 -7.94 -25.84
CA GLU A 153 4.16 -8.82 -26.32
C GLU A 153 3.69 -10.24 -26.61
N ASN A 154 2.75 -10.77 -25.82
CA ASN A 154 2.17 -12.10 -26.08
C ASN A 154 1.39 -12.09 -27.41
N GLY A 155 0.65 -11.02 -27.70
CA GLY A 155 0.01 -10.82 -29.01
C GLY A 155 1.02 -10.78 -30.15
N ARG A 156 2.12 -10.02 -29.99
CA ARG A 156 3.20 -9.93 -30.97
C ARG A 156 3.90 -11.27 -31.21
N ARG A 157 4.22 -12.01 -30.15
CA ARG A 157 4.82 -13.37 -30.24
C ARG A 157 3.92 -14.31 -31.02
N ALA A 158 2.61 -14.30 -30.76
CA ALA A 158 1.64 -15.11 -31.50
C ALA A 158 1.59 -14.73 -33.00
N ALA A 159 1.84 -13.46 -33.33
CA ALA A 159 1.94 -12.96 -34.70
C ALA A 159 3.34 -13.10 -35.34
N GLY A 160 4.33 -13.66 -34.64
CA GLY A 160 5.71 -13.77 -35.12
C GLY A 160 6.46 -12.44 -35.23
N LEU A 161 6.02 -11.41 -34.49
CA LEU A 161 6.63 -10.08 -34.45
C LEU A 161 7.69 -9.98 -33.34
N PRO A 162 8.69 -9.08 -33.48
CA PRO A 162 9.68 -8.84 -32.44
C PRO A 162 9.06 -8.22 -31.17
N LEU A 163 9.77 -8.38 -30.06
CA LEU A 163 9.44 -7.72 -28.78
C LEU A 163 9.50 -6.20 -28.89
N MET A 164 8.82 -5.51 -27.97
CA MET A 164 8.77 -4.05 -28.00
C MET A 164 10.09 -3.42 -27.55
N ALA A 165 10.57 -2.46 -28.33
CA ALA A 165 11.61 -1.53 -27.88
C ALA A 165 11.00 -0.40 -27.03
N LEU A 166 11.84 0.31 -26.26
CA LEU A 166 11.38 1.42 -25.40
C LEU A 166 10.54 2.48 -26.13
N PRO A 167 10.87 2.94 -27.35
CA PRO A 167 10.02 3.90 -28.08
C PRO A 167 8.59 3.39 -28.30
N GLU A 168 8.43 2.10 -28.58
CA GLU A 168 7.11 1.47 -28.78
C GLU A 168 6.35 1.34 -27.47
N LEU A 169 7.04 1.05 -26.35
CA LEU A 169 6.43 1.05 -25.02
C LEU A 169 5.90 2.45 -24.66
N ARG A 170 6.66 3.51 -24.96
CA ARG A 170 6.24 4.90 -24.72
C ARG A 170 5.04 5.29 -25.58
N GLU A 171 5.03 4.88 -26.84
CA GLU A 171 3.89 5.09 -27.73
C GLU A 171 2.63 4.37 -27.22
N LEU A 172 2.77 3.12 -26.77
CA LEU A 172 1.67 2.31 -26.23
C LEU A 172 0.98 2.97 -25.03
N VAL A 173 1.74 3.61 -24.14
CA VAL A 173 1.21 4.24 -22.92
C VAL A 173 0.89 5.71 -23.10
N GLN A 174 1.06 6.29 -24.28
CA GLN A 174 0.90 7.73 -24.48
C GLN A 174 -0.48 8.22 -24.00
N GLY A 175 -0.48 9.26 -23.16
CA GLY A 175 -1.70 9.82 -22.58
C GLY A 175 -2.34 8.95 -21.48
N ALA A 176 -1.60 7.97 -20.94
CA ALA A 176 -2.04 7.19 -19.80
C ALA A 176 -2.32 8.08 -18.58
N ARG A 177 -3.32 7.69 -17.80
CA ARG A 177 -3.59 8.18 -16.44
C ARG A 177 -3.50 7.04 -15.46
N LEU A 178 -2.88 7.27 -14.31
CA LEU A 178 -2.67 6.29 -13.27
C LEU A 178 -3.32 6.76 -11.97
N GLU A 179 -4.18 5.91 -11.42
CA GLU A 179 -4.84 6.16 -10.14
C GLU A 179 -4.56 4.98 -9.21
N THR A 180 -3.92 5.23 -8.06
CA THR A 180 -3.62 4.18 -7.07
C THR A 180 -4.48 4.35 -5.84
N TYR A 181 -4.96 3.23 -5.30
CA TYR A 181 -5.85 3.16 -4.16
C TYR A 181 -5.25 2.24 -3.11
N ARG A 182 -5.39 2.62 -1.84
CA ARG A 182 -5.02 1.78 -0.71
C ARG A 182 -6.06 0.70 -0.51
N ILE A 183 -5.62 -0.53 -0.28
CA ILE A 183 -6.47 -1.62 0.16
C ILE A 183 -6.00 -2.02 1.56
N ARG A 184 -6.88 -1.81 2.53
CA ARG A 184 -6.66 -2.12 3.95
C ARG A 184 -7.81 -2.98 4.45
N GLU A 185 -7.66 -3.52 5.65
CA GLU A 185 -8.71 -4.31 6.29
C GLU A 185 -9.97 -3.48 6.58
N GLU A 186 -11.07 -4.18 6.87
CA GLU A 186 -12.35 -3.54 7.16
C GLU A 186 -12.25 -2.68 8.43
N GLY A 187 -12.73 -1.44 8.33
CA GLY A 187 -12.67 -0.47 9.44
C GLY A 187 -11.50 0.52 9.35
N ASP A 188 -10.45 0.23 8.56
CA ASP A 188 -9.36 1.19 8.34
C ASP A 188 -9.86 2.39 7.50
N PRO A 189 -9.81 3.63 8.03
CA PRO A 189 -10.29 4.82 7.33
C PRO A 189 -9.49 5.18 6.08
N LEU A 190 -8.28 4.61 5.91
CA LEU A 190 -7.48 4.78 4.70
C LEU A 190 -7.85 3.80 3.60
N SER A 191 -8.63 2.76 3.88
CA SER A 191 -9.07 1.80 2.85
C SER A 191 -9.88 2.52 1.76
N GLY A 192 -9.57 2.23 0.49
CA GLY A 192 -10.20 2.88 -0.67
C GLY A 192 -9.75 4.32 -0.93
N SER A 193 -8.94 4.93 -0.06
CA SER A 193 -8.38 6.26 -0.30
C SER A 193 -7.37 6.25 -1.45
N ARG A 194 -7.27 7.37 -2.18
CA ARG A 194 -6.23 7.52 -3.21
C ARG A 194 -4.86 7.67 -2.57
N LEU A 195 -3.94 6.80 -3.00
CA LEU A 195 -2.53 6.88 -2.67
C LEU A 195 -1.82 7.75 -3.70
N ARG A 196 -1.04 8.72 -3.24
CA ARG A 196 -0.09 9.44 -4.09
C ARG A 196 1.09 8.53 -4.38
N SER A 197 1.42 8.34 -5.65
CA SER A 197 2.56 7.49 -6.02
C SER A 197 3.88 8.01 -5.44
N GLY A 198 4.70 7.06 -4.97
CA GLY A 198 6.04 7.31 -4.44
C GLY A 198 7.01 7.79 -5.51
N LEU A 199 8.18 8.29 -5.06
CA LEU A 199 9.22 8.81 -5.96
C LEU A 199 9.69 7.79 -7.03
N PRO A 200 9.92 6.50 -6.71
CA PRO A 200 10.28 5.49 -7.70
C PRO A 200 9.30 5.44 -8.89
N VAL A 201 8.01 5.49 -8.60
CA VAL A 201 6.94 5.40 -9.60
C VAL A 201 6.87 6.68 -10.42
N LEU A 202 7.00 7.85 -9.81
CA LEU A 202 7.02 9.12 -10.55
C LEU A 202 8.18 9.17 -11.57
N LEU A 203 9.36 8.67 -11.18
CA LEU A 203 10.50 8.53 -12.09
C LEU A 203 10.25 7.48 -13.19
N PHE A 204 9.53 6.40 -12.86
CA PHE A 204 9.15 5.39 -13.84
C PHE A 204 8.18 5.95 -14.90
N LEU A 205 7.23 6.79 -14.48
CA LEU A 205 6.32 7.48 -15.39
C LEU A 205 7.08 8.41 -16.35
N ASP A 206 8.00 9.22 -15.81
CA ASP A 206 8.88 10.07 -16.63
C ASP A 206 9.73 9.25 -17.61
N TYR A 207 10.28 8.11 -17.16
CA TYR A 207 11.00 7.18 -18.02
C TYR A 207 10.14 6.64 -19.18
N LEU A 208 8.85 6.44 -18.95
CA LEU A 208 7.87 6.09 -19.99
C LEU A 208 7.36 7.29 -20.81
N GLY A 209 7.84 8.51 -20.55
CA GLY A 209 7.41 9.72 -21.22
C GLY A 209 6.01 10.21 -20.80
N LEU A 210 5.58 9.82 -19.61
CA LEU A 210 4.31 10.25 -19.00
C LEU A 210 4.57 11.43 -18.06
N ASP A 211 3.64 12.38 -18.08
CA ASP A 211 3.65 13.50 -17.13
C ASP A 211 3.49 12.98 -15.70
N PRO A 212 4.29 13.42 -14.72
CA PRO A 212 4.07 13.11 -13.30
C PRO A 212 2.65 13.43 -12.81
N ASP A 213 1.98 14.42 -13.42
CA ASP A 213 0.57 14.74 -13.16
C ASP A 213 -0.38 13.59 -13.53
N ALA A 214 0.06 12.64 -14.36
CA ALA A 214 -0.67 11.40 -14.63
C ALA A 214 -0.94 10.58 -13.37
N ALA A 215 -0.20 10.80 -12.27
CA ALA A 215 -0.37 10.15 -10.97
C ALA A 215 -0.47 11.13 -9.77
N ALA A 216 -0.61 12.44 -10.02
CA ALA A 216 -0.44 13.45 -8.97
C ALA A 216 -1.64 13.64 -8.01
N GLN A 217 -2.80 13.02 -8.29
CA GLN A 217 -4.01 13.20 -7.47
C GLN A 217 -4.11 12.10 -6.41
N GLY A 218 -3.69 12.41 -5.18
CA GLY A 218 -3.82 11.52 -4.02
C GLY A 218 -4.04 12.29 -2.72
N GLN A 219 -4.63 11.63 -1.72
CA GLN A 219 -4.77 12.20 -0.39
C GLN A 219 -3.39 12.23 0.30
N GLU A 220 -3.04 13.34 0.94
CA GLU A 220 -1.89 13.39 1.86
C GLU A 220 -2.10 12.35 2.98
N GLY A 221 -1.05 11.65 3.38
CA GLY A 221 -1.18 10.59 4.39
C GLY A 221 -1.18 11.13 5.81
N LEU A 222 -0.88 10.23 6.74
CA LEU A 222 -1.09 10.42 8.18
C LEU A 222 0.01 11.20 8.90
N LEU A 223 1.16 11.42 8.27
CA LEU A 223 2.33 12.01 8.91
C LEU A 223 2.55 13.47 8.45
N PRO A 224 2.94 14.37 9.37
CA PRO A 224 3.28 15.73 8.99
C PRO A 224 4.44 15.73 7.99
N ARG A 225 4.31 16.54 6.93
CA ARG A 225 5.35 16.70 5.91
C ARG A 225 6.68 17.07 6.55
N PHE A 226 7.76 16.47 6.09
CA PHE A 226 9.11 16.89 6.46
C PHE A 226 9.33 18.36 6.06
N VAL A 227 9.67 19.19 7.04
CA VAL A 227 10.15 20.56 6.82
C VAL A 227 11.64 20.56 7.15
N PRO A 228 12.53 20.90 6.19
CA PRO A 228 13.97 20.96 6.48
C PRO A 228 14.25 22.00 7.56
N GLY A 229 14.66 21.54 8.75
CA GLY A 229 15.22 22.39 9.80
C GLY A 229 16.76 22.40 9.73
N PRO A 230 17.43 23.32 10.44
CA PRO A 230 18.86 23.16 10.68
C PRO A 230 19.08 21.79 11.31
N GLY A 231 19.92 20.97 10.67
CA GLY A 231 20.29 19.66 11.20
C GLY A 231 20.81 19.81 12.64
N PRO A 232 20.56 18.82 13.51
CA PRO A 232 21.00 18.90 14.90
C PRO A 232 22.52 19.11 14.97
N ALA A 233 22.97 19.84 15.99
CA ALA A 233 24.39 20.01 16.25
C ALA A 233 24.97 18.72 16.83
N ALA A 234 26.03 18.20 16.21
CA ALA A 234 26.71 16.99 16.63
C ALA A 234 27.16 17.09 18.10
N GLY A 235 26.78 16.10 18.91
CA GLY A 235 27.22 15.99 20.30
C GLY A 235 27.07 14.57 20.83
N ALA A 236 28.07 14.09 21.57
CA ALA A 236 28.01 12.79 22.23
C ALA A 236 26.84 12.74 23.22
N GLY A 237 25.92 11.81 23.00
CA GLY A 237 24.79 11.54 23.90
C GLY A 237 25.06 10.34 24.79
N PRO A 238 24.23 10.08 25.82
CA PRO A 238 24.33 8.86 26.60
C PRO A 238 24.10 7.62 25.73
N ALA A 239 24.85 6.55 25.99
CA ALA A 239 24.74 5.28 25.27
C ALA A 239 23.37 4.63 25.53
N SER A 240 22.70 4.20 24.46
CA SER A 240 21.44 3.48 24.54
C SER A 240 21.64 2.01 24.94
N SER A 241 20.74 1.48 25.75
CA SER A 241 20.69 0.04 26.06
C SER A 241 20.30 -0.83 24.86
N TRP A 242 19.80 -0.23 23.78
CA TRP A 242 19.40 -0.90 22.53
C TRP A 242 20.53 -1.03 21.50
N GLY A 243 21.75 -0.60 21.81
CA GLY A 243 22.94 -0.93 21.02
C GLY A 243 23.06 -0.28 19.63
N PHE A 244 22.25 0.74 19.32
CA PHE A 244 22.37 1.51 18.07
C PHE A 244 23.49 2.56 18.12
N SER A 245 23.93 3.03 16.94
CA SER A 245 25.03 3.99 16.79
C SER A 245 24.70 5.42 17.25
N ASP A 246 25.73 6.25 17.44
CA ASP A 246 25.56 7.67 17.76
C ASP A 246 24.80 8.44 16.66
N GLU A 247 24.96 8.06 15.39
CA GLU A 247 24.20 8.60 14.26
C GLU A 247 22.69 8.35 14.43
N VAL A 248 22.31 7.12 14.79
CA VAL A 248 20.91 6.76 15.06
C VAL A 248 20.40 7.54 16.28
N ALA A 249 21.20 7.62 17.35
CA ALA A 249 20.86 8.37 18.55
C ALA A 249 20.66 9.87 18.27
N GLU A 250 21.42 10.45 17.33
CA GLU A 250 21.29 11.84 16.91
C GLU A 250 19.96 12.12 16.20
N VAL A 251 19.57 11.26 15.25
CA VAL A 251 18.26 11.37 14.58
C VAL A 251 17.12 11.24 15.59
N LEU A 252 17.20 10.28 16.51
CA LEU A 252 16.20 10.08 17.55
C LEU A 252 16.10 11.28 18.51
N ARG A 253 17.24 11.86 18.93
CA ARG A 253 17.24 13.08 19.75
C ARG A 253 16.59 14.26 19.02
N GLY A 254 16.81 14.37 17.71
CA GLY A 254 16.11 15.35 16.86
C GLY A 254 14.58 15.19 16.88
N ALA A 255 14.09 13.97 17.10
CA ALA A 255 12.67 13.64 17.28
C ALA A 255 12.20 13.69 18.76
N GLY A 256 13.03 14.17 19.69
CA GLY A 256 12.68 14.32 21.11
C GLY A 256 12.94 13.11 22.00
N TRP A 257 13.72 12.12 21.54
CA TRP A 257 14.16 11.00 22.37
C TRP A 257 15.29 11.38 23.35
N SER A 258 15.30 10.76 24.53
CA SER A 258 16.44 10.73 25.46
C SER A 258 16.56 9.35 26.12
N ALA A 259 17.75 8.97 26.57
CA ALA A 259 18.00 7.65 27.17
C ALA A 259 17.23 7.42 28.48
N GLU A 260 16.88 8.50 29.18
CA GLU A 260 16.10 8.50 30.42
C GLU A 260 14.59 8.44 30.19
N ARG A 261 14.12 8.55 28.94
CA ARG A 261 12.70 8.59 28.59
C ARG A 261 11.99 7.31 29.02
N ARG A 262 11.00 7.41 29.90
CA ARG A 262 10.15 6.29 30.34
C ARG A 262 8.68 6.67 30.23
N ILE A 263 7.94 5.93 29.42
CA ILE A 263 6.48 6.02 29.25
C ILE A 263 5.88 4.87 30.03
N GLU A 264 5.16 5.19 31.12
CA GLU A 264 4.59 4.19 32.02
C GLU A 264 3.18 3.76 31.62
N ASN A 265 2.44 4.62 30.93
CA ASN A 265 1.05 4.34 30.57
C ASN A 265 0.92 4.01 29.08
N HIS A 266 0.64 2.73 28.79
CA HIS A 266 0.33 2.22 27.46
C HIS A 266 -1.15 1.86 27.29
N SER A 267 -2.02 2.20 28.26
CA SER A 267 -3.39 1.68 28.33
C SER A 267 -4.32 2.14 27.18
N GLY A 268 -3.90 3.12 26.39
CA GLY A 268 -4.60 3.56 25.18
C GLY A 268 -4.08 2.94 23.87
N TYR A 269 -2.94 2.24 23.92
CA TYR A 269 -2.36 1.58 22.75
C TYR A 269 -2.92 0.17 22.59
N GLY A 270 -3.45 -0.13 21.41
CA GLY A 270 -3.94 -1.48 21.11
C GLY A 270 -5.26 -1.81 21.79
N VAL A 271 -6.27 -0.94 21.69
CA VAL A 271 -7.65 -1.27 22.14
C VAL A 271 -8.13 -2.60 21.53
N SER A 272 -7.64 -2.93 20.33
CA SER A 272 -7.89 -4.20 19.63
C SER A 272 -6.73 -5.21 19.67
N HIS A 273 -5.57 -4.87 20.27
CA HIS A 273 -4.34 -5.68 20.24
C HIS A 273 -3.82 -5.97 21.65
N ARG A 274 -3.53 -7.24 21.96
CA ARG A 274 -2.95 -7.61 23.25
C ARG A 274 -1.47 -7.22 23.32
N ILE A 275 -1.15 -6.26 24.20
CA ILE A 275 0.24 -5.91 24.48
C ILE A 275 0.97 -7.02 25.26
N PHE A 276 2.23 -7.28 24.87
CA PHE A 276 3.13 -8.21 25.54
C PHE A 276 4.46 -7.55 25.90
N ALA A 277 5.32 -8.26 26.65
CA ALA A 277 6.50 -7.69 27.30
C ALA A 277 7.50 -7.04 26.33
N ALA A 278 7.71 -7.62 25.15
CA ALA A 278 8.60 -7.06 24.14
C ALA A 278 8.09 -5.70 23.61
N ALA A 279 6.81 -5.63 23.24
CA ALA A 279 6.15 -4.40 22.82
C ALA A 279 6.15 -3.34 23.94
N ALA A 280 5.78 -3.71 25.16
CA ALA A 280 5.80 -2.80 26.32
C ALA A 280 7.19 -2.20 26.56
N ARG A 281 8.26 -3.00 26.43
CA ARG A 281 9.64 -2.53 26.57
C ARG A 281 10.03 -1.53 25.49
N ALA A 282 9.68 -1.80 24.23
CA ALA A 282 9.94 -0.86 23.13
C ALA A 282 9.16 0.45 23.32
N LEU A 283 7.87 0.36 23.64
CA LEU A 283 7.00 1.53 23.82
C LEU A 283 7.35 2.35 25.06
N ALA A 284 7.89 1.74 26.11
CA ALA A 284 8.36 2.46 27.28
C ALA A 284 9.42 3.51 26.94
N GLU A 285 10.16 3.35 25.84
CA GLU A 285 11.22 4.28 25.44
C GLU A 285 10.88 5.08 24.18
N PHE A 286 10.21 4.46 23.20
CA PHE A 286 10.06 5.03 21.85
C PHE A 286 8.64 5.48 21.49
N ALA A 287 7.60 5.14 22.27
CA ALA A 287 6.22 5.50 21.89
C ALA A 287 6.04 7.02 21.73
N GLY A 288 5.27 7.48 20.75
CA GLY A 288 5.05 8.89 20.43
C GLY A 288 6.23 9.61 19.75
N LEU A 289 7.27 8.89 19.30
CA LEU A 289 8.31 9.51 18.47
C LEU A 289 7.87 9.57 17.01
N TYR A 290 8.06 10.75 16.40
CA TYR A 290 7.82 10.99 14.98
C TYR A 290 9.15 11.37 14.33
N ILE A 291 9.69 10.45 13.54
CA ILE A 291 10.96 10.64 12.86
C ILE A 291 10.66 11.18 11.48
N THR A 292 11.06 12.42 11.25
CA THR A 292 10.97 13.04 9.92
C THR A 292 12.35 12.99 9.26
N GLN A 293 12.42 12.28 8.14
CA GLN A 293 13.67 12.07 7.41
C GLN A 293 13.38 11.85 5.93
N ASP A 294 14.34 12.23 5.09
CA ASP A 294 14.33 12.02 3.65
C ASP A 294 15.78 11.97 3.10
N GLY A 295 15.95 11.42 1.90
CA GLY A 295 17.18 11.36 1.14
C GLY A 295 17.80 9.96 1.12
N ALA A 296 18.95 9.85 0.43
CA ALA A 296 19.66 8.58 0.30
C ALA A 296 20.01 7.98 1.66
N GLY A 297 19.76 6.67 1.79
CA GLY A 297 20.38 5.82 2.79
C GLY A 297 21.40 4.88 2.16
N VAL A 298 21.78 3.85 2.90
CA VAL A 298 22.78 2.84 2.49
C VAL A 298 22.35 2.10 1.22
N ALA A 299 21.09 1.65 1.16
CA ALA A 299 20.53 0.91 0.03
C ALA A 299 19.17 1.45 -0.43
N LEU A 300 18.47 2.15 0.47
CA LEU A 300 17.12 2.66 0.28
C LEU A 300 17.05 4.13 0.67
N ARG A 301 16.13 4.86 0.04
CA ARG A 301 15.71 6.19 0.48
C ARG A 301 15.17 6.07 1.90
N ARG A 302 15.64 6.95 2.78
CA ARG A 302 15.18 7.02 4.17
C ARG A 302 13.79 7.63 4.19
N ARG A 303 12.85 6.96 4.84
CA ARG A 303 11.44 7.37 4.92
C ARG A 303 11.08 7.78 6.33
N MET A 304 10.19 8.76 6.47
CA MET A 304 9.59 9.11 7.76
C MET A 304 8.84 7.93 8.38
N PHE A 305 8.83 7.86 9.70
CA PHE A 305 8.06 6.86 10.44
C PHE A 305 7.66 7.39 11.82
N ALA A 306 6.63 6.77 12.40
CA ALA A 306 6.15 7.08 13.74
C ALA A 306 6.04 5.79 14.56
N VAL A 307 6.48 5.87 15.81
CA VAL A 307 6.29 4.82 16.80
C VAL A 307 5.07 5.19 17.63
N ASP A 308 3.89 5.02 17.03
CA ASP A 308 2.60 5.28 17.67
C ASP A 308 1.62 4.16 17.31
N PRO A 309 1.36 3.19 18.22
CA PRO A 309 0.46 2.07 17.96
C PRO A 309 -0.97 2.49 17.59
N SER A 310 -1.42 3.70 17.99
CA SER A 310 -2.76 4.18 17.65
C SER A 310 -2.94 4.43 16.15
N MET A 311 -1.85 4.70 15.43
CA MET A 311 -1.85 4.90 13.98
C MET A 311 -2.01 3.59 13.18
N ALA A 312 -1.94 2.44 13.86
CA ALA A 312 -2.08 1.12 13.28
C ALA A 312 -3.10 0.27 14.08
N ALA A 313 -4.10 0.91 14.69
CA ALA A 313 -5.10 0.22 15.52
C ALA A 313 -5.93 -0.79 14.70
N GLU A 314 -6.31 -0.41 13.48
CA GLU A 314 -7.11 -1.20 12.54
C GLU A 314 -6.23 -2.21 11.76
N THR A 315 -5.33 -2.91 12.45
CA THR A 315 -4.39 -3.88 11.84
C THR A 315 -4.53 -5.32 12.36
N VAL A 316 -5.68 -5.66 12.94
CA VAL A 316 -5.89 -6.96 13.62
C VAL A 316 -5.79 -8.11 12.63
N GLU A 317 -6.52 -8.06 11.52
CA GLU A 317 -6.51 -9.13 10.52
C GLU A 317 -5.11 -9.26 9.92
N THR A 318 -4.49 -8.12 9.59
CA THR A 318 -3.13 -8.06 9.04
C THR A 318 -2.12 -8.76 9.95
N LEU A 319 -2.12 -8.42 11.25
CA LEU A 319 -1.13 -8.94 12.20
C LEU A 319 -1.44 -10.37 12.65
N GLU A 320 -2.71 -10.77 12.74
CA GLU A 320 -3.08 -12.16 13.01
C GLU A 320 -2.65 -13.08 11.87
N ALA A 321 -2.91 -12.70 10.61
CA ALA A 321 -2.51 -13.48 9.46
C ALA A 321 -0.99 -13.65 9.36
N PHE A 322 -0.24 -12.58 9.59
CA PHE A 322 1.23 -12.66 9.59
C PHE A 322 1.76 -13.43 10.82
N GLY A 323 1.12 -13.29 11.97
CA GLY A 323 1.47 -14.04 13.18
C GLY A 323 1.26 -15.55 13.04
N GLN A 324 0.26 -15.98 12.27
CA GLN A 324 0.07 -17.39 11.92
C GLN A 324 1.24 -17.93 11.08
N VAL A 325 1.76 -17.15 10.13
CA VAL A 325 2.93 -17.52 9.32
C VAL A 325 4.19 -17.62 10.18
N LEU A 326 4.42 -16.66 11.09
CA LEU A 326 5.58 -16.67 11.97
C LEU A 326 5.47 -17.65 13.15
N GLY A 327 4.27 -18.17 13.44
CA GLY A 327 3.97 -18.97 14.63
C GLY A 327 4.11 -18.19 15.94
N VAL A 328 3.95 -16.87 15.92
CA VAL A 328 4.09 -15.97 17.08
C VAL A 328 3.20 -14.75 16.90
N PRO A 329 2.49 -14.27 17.95
CA PRO A 329 1.66 -13.07 17.83
C PRO A 329 2.52 -11.82 17.62
N LEU A 330 1.94 -10.84 16.91
CA LEU A 330 2.51 -9.52 16.70
C LEU A 330 1.69 -8.43 17.42
N PHE A 331 2.32 -7.28 17.60
CA PHE A 331 1.74 -6.06 18.13
C PHE A 331 2.16 -4.87 17.25
N PRO A 332 1.25 -3.93 16.93
CA PRO A 332 1.57 -2.77 16.11
C PRO A 332 2.43 -1.77 16.88
N LEU A 333 3.56 -1.36 16.32
CA LEU A 333 4.41 -0.29 16.86
C LEU A 333 4.04 1.08 16.31
N GLY A 334 3.50 1.14 15.09
CA GLY A 334 3.15 2.39 14.40
C GLY A 334 3.21 2.25 12.89
N VAL A 335 3.63 3.31 12.19
CA VAL A 335 3.58 3.38 10.72
C VAL A 335 4.85 3.96 10.12
N GLU A 336 5.10 3.62 8.86
CA GLU A 336 6.20 4.15 8.04
C GLU A 336 5.66 4.66 6.70
N GLY A 337 6.34 5.65 6.13
CA GLY A 337 6.05 6.09 4.76
C GLY A 337 4.66 6.71 4.64
N ASP A 338 4.31 7.61 5.56
CA ASP A 338 3.02 8.32 5.54
C ASP A 338 1.78 7.41 5.69
N GLY A 339 1.93 6.30 6.42
CA GLY A 339 0.88 5.30 6.61
C GLY A 339 0.85 4.22 5.52
N GLU A 340 1.85 4.16 4.64
CA GLU A 340 1.97 3.10 3.64
C GLU A 340 2.36 1.76 4.25
N ALA A 341 3.24 1.75 5.25
CA ALA A 341 3.69 0.56 5.97
C ALA A 341 3.20 0.55 7.42
N VAL A 342 2.92 -0.66 7.93
CA VAL A 342 2.70 -0.92 9.36
C VAL A 342 4.01 -1.43 9.96
N LEU A 343 4.44 -0.82 11.07
CA LEU A 343 5.54 -1.33 11.88
C LEU A 343 4.96 -2.27 12.95
N ALA A 344 5.54 -3.45 13.09
CA ALA A 344 5.08 -4.45 14.06
C ALA A 344 6.25 -5.10 14.80
N ILE A 345 6.01 -5.53 16.03
CA ILE A 345 6.95 -6.31 16.84
C ILE A 345 6.28 -7.63 17.21
N ASP A 346 7.04 -8.72 17.29
CA ASP A 346 6.52 -9.98 17.80
C ASP A 346 6.85 -10.21 19.29
N GLU A 347 6.28 -11.25 19.88
CA GLU A 347 6.54 -11.60 21.29
C GLU A 347 8.02 -11.88 21.62
N ARG A 348 8.85 -12.20 20.62
CA ARG A 348 10.29 -12.44 20.78
C ARG A 348 11.10 -11.14 20.69
N GLY A 349 10.48 -10.03 20.29
CA GLY A 349 11.11 -8.72 20.12
C GLY A 349 11.57 -8.43 18.70
N ARG A 350 11.38 -9.35 17.74
CA ARG A 350 11.73 -9.13 16.34
C ARG A 350 10.78 -8.09 15.74
N VAL A 351 11.32 -7.18 14.95
CA VAL A 351 10.56 -6.06 14.37
C VAL A 351 10.44 -6.22 12.86
N PHE A 352 9.27 -5.89 12.33
CA PHE A 352 8.90 -6.03 10.93
C PHE A 352 8.26 -4.75 10.39
N SER A 353 8.40 -4.54 9.08
CA SER A 353 7.63 -3.55 8.31
C SER A 353 6.75 -4.30 7.32
N LEU A 354 5.46 -3.97 7.27
CA LEU A 354 4.48 -4.58 6.39
C LEU A 354 3.94 -3.50 5.44
N ASP A 355 4.31 -3.56 4.16
CA ASP A 355 3.87 -2.64 3.11
C ASP A 355 3.17 -3.39 1.98
N HIS A 356 2.79 -2.67 0.92
CA HIS A 356 2.11 -3.23 -0.25
C HIS A 356 2.91 -4.33 -0.97
N GLY A 357 4.24 -4.33 -0.81
CA GLY A 357 5.15 -5.31 -1.41
C GLY A 357 5.40 -6.55 -0.54
N GLY A 358 4.84 -6.62 0.67
CA GLY A 358 4.93 -7.78 1.57
C GLY A 358 5.45 -7.41 2.95
N GLU A 359 6.08 -8.37 3.62
CA GLU A 359 6.65 -8.20 4.96
C GLU A 359 8.18 -8.23 4.95
N TRP A 360 8.80 -7.41 5.79
CA TRP A 360 10.24 -7.19 5.82
C TRP A 360 10.77 -7.32 7.25
N TYR A 361 11.82 -8.10 7.46
CA TYR A 361 12.45 -8.26 8.78
C TYR A 361 13.44 -7.11 9.04
N LEU A 362 13.06 -6.18 9.92
CA LEU A 362 13.86 -4.99 10.21
C LEU A 362 14.99 -5.24 11.19
N GLY A 363 14.83 -6.18 12.12
CA GLY A 363 15.84 -6.45 13.14
C GLY A 363 15.40 -7.38 14.26
N ALA A 364 16.37 -7.86 15.02
CA ALA A 364 16.16 -8.78 16.15
C ALA A 364 15.52 -8.10 17.37
N ASP A 365 15.63 -6.77 17.44
CA ASP A 365 15.06 -5.92 18.47
C ASP A 365 14.78 -4.52 17.90
N MET A 366 14.24 -3.63 18.75
CA MET A 366 13.93 -2.26 18.39
C MET A 366 15.16 -1.44 17.98
N GLY A 367 16.34 -1.69 18.56
CA GLY A 367 17.56 -0.96 18.22
C GLY A 367 18.07 -1.30 16.83
N ALA A 368 18.07 -2.59 16.49
CA ALA A 368 18.37 -3.05 15.14
C ALA A 368 17.37 -2.50 14.12
N ALA A 369 16.08 -2.50 14.46
CA ALA A 369 15.03 -1.98 13.57
C ALA A 369 15.18 -0.46 13.32
N LEU A 370 15.43 0.33 14.36
CA LEU A 370 15.69 1.76 14.25
C LEU A 370 16.94 2.03 13.40
N THR A 371 17.98 1.22 13.56
CA THR A 371 19.18 1.29 12.71
C THR A 371 18.82 1.05 11.24
N THR A 372 18.05 0.02 10.93
CA THR A 372 17.59 -0.28 9.56
C THR A 372 16.79 0.88 8.96
N LEU A 373 15.80 1.40 9.69
CA LEU A 373 14.91 2.48 9.23
C LEU A 373 15.65 3.81 9.03
N ILE A 374 16.53 4.18 9.97
CA ILE A 374 17.23 5.48 9.95
C ILE A 374 18.38 5.49 8.94
N THR A 375 19.10 4.37 8.78
CA THR A 375 20.21 4.30 7.83
C THR A 375 19.76 4.00 6.40
N GLY A 376 18.51 3.54 6.21
CA GLY A 376 18.02 3.08 4.90
C GLY A 376 18.75 1.83 4.41
N THR A 377 19.05 0.91 5.33
CA THR A 377 19.57 -0.42 4.99
C THR A 377 18.44 -1.27 4.42
N LEU A 378 18.73 -2.12 3.43
CA LEU A 378 17.73 -3.03 2.84
C LEU A 378 17.50 -4.23 3.79
N PRO A 379 16.32 -4.35 4.43
CA PRO A 379 15.97 -5.55 5.19
C PRO A 379 15.69 -6.73 4.25
N PRO A 380 15.91 -7.99 4.68
CA PRO A 380 15.43 -9.14 3.95
C PRO A 380 13.89 -9.19 3.97
N ARG A 381 13.31 -9.63 2.85
CA ARG A 381 11.88 -9.88 2.73
C ARG A 381 11.54 -11.22 3.36
N VAL A 382 10.39 -11.29 4.02
CA VAL A 382 9.87 -12.52 4.59
C VAL A 382 9.14 -13.32 3.50
N HIS A 383 9.54 -14.57 3.34
CA HIS A 383 8.98 -15.54 2.41
C HIS A 383 7.60 -16.03 2.84
N ASP A 384 6.91 -16.72 1.94
CA ASP A 384 5.57 -17.26 2.19
C ASP A 384 5.53 -18.32 3.29
N ASP A 385 6.68 -18.95 3.57
CA ASP A 385 6.87 -19.92 4.66
C ASP A 385 7.34 -19.29 5.97
N GLY A 386 7.50 -17.97 6.03
CA GLY A 386 7.94 -17.24 7.22
C GLY A 386 9.46 -17.18 7.42
N THR A 387 10.26 -17.66 6.45
CA THR A 387 11.73 -17.51 6.46
C THR A 387 12.18 -16.18 5.83
N TRP A 388 13.43 -15.77 6.03
CA TRP A 388 14.02 -14.54 5.45
C TRP A 388 15.55 -14.59 5.37
#